data_AF-U5Q2W6-F1
#
_entry.id   AF-U5Q2W6-F1
#
_cell.length_a   1.000
_cell.length_b   1.000
_cell.length_c   1.000
_cell.angle_alpha   90.00
_cell.angle_beta   90.00
_cell.angle_gamma   90.00
#
_symmetry.space_group_name_H-M   'P 1'
#
loop_
_entity.id
_entity.type
_entity.pdbx_description
1 polymer ?
#
loop_
_entity_poly.entity_id
_entity_poly.type
_entity_poly.pdbx_seq_one_letter_code
_entity_poly.pdbx_strand_id
1 'polypeptide(L)'
;MGGDSDPEEIARLAGFSRSLQKGLKIAWYSGREILPANFPLKNFNYIKLGEYAEALGGLDKANTNQRFYAIDEICTMKEITNRFSGRDF
;
A
#
# COMPACT_ATOMS: atom_id res chain seq x y z
N MET A 1 -5.49 -0.84 12.11
CA MET A 1 -5.87 -2.18 11.60
C MET A 1 -4.88 -3.21 12.13
N GLY A 2 -5.22 -4.51 12.20
CA GLY A 2 -4.37 -5.53 12.83
C GLY A 2 -2.96 -5.68 12.27
N GLY A 3 -2.72 -5.30 11.00
CA GLY A 3 -1.37 -5.30 10.41
C GLY A 3 -0.50 -4.08 10.75
N ASP A 4 -1.05 -3.07 11.42
CA ASP A 4 -0.29 -1.86 11.76
C ASP A 4 0.54 -2.02 13.04
N SER A 5 0.23 -3.01 13.89
CA SER A 5 0.91 -3.22 15.17
C SER A 5 2.33 -3.73 15.00
N ASP A 6 2.60 -4.46 13.91
CA ASP A 6 3.93 -5.00 13.61
C ASP A 6 4.22 -4.94 12.09
N PRO A 7 4.75 -3.79 11.60
CA PRO A 7 5.13 -3.65 10.20
C PRO A 7 6.23 -4.62 9.75
N GLU A 8 7.11 -5.05 10.66
CA GLU A 8 8.21 -5.97 10.32
C GLU A 8 7.67 -7.37 10.05
N GLU A 9 6.72 -7.83 10.86
CA GLU A 9 6.05 -9.10 10.63
C GLU A 9 5.25 -9.10 9.32
N ILE A 10 4.56 -8.00 9.01
CA ILE A 10 3.88 -7.84 7.71
C ILE A 10 4.87 -7.93 6.55
N ALA A 11 6.01 -7.27 6.67
CA ALA A 11 7.08 -7.38 5.67
C ALA A 11 7.61 -8.81 5.53
N ARG A 12 7.78 -9.53 6.65
CA ARG A 12 8.22 -10.93 6.66
C ARG A 12 7.22 -11.84 5.93
N LEU A 13 5.93 -11.69 6.24
CA LEU A 13 4.85 -12.46 5.61
C LEU A 13 4.70 -12.14 4.12
N ALA A 14 4.91 -10.88 3.71
CA ALA A 14 4.96 -10.50 2.30
C ALA A 14 6.13 -11.18 1.57
N GLY A 15 7.32 -11.21 2.19
CA GLY A 15 8.46 -11.95 1.66
C GLY A 15 8.19 -13.45 1.51
N PHE A 16 7.53 -14.05 2.50
CA PHE A 16 7.13 -15.46 2.45
C PHE A 16 6.09 -15.74 1.35
N SER A 17 5.08 -14.88 1.22
CA SER A 17 4.07 -15.02 0.16
C SER A 17 4.69 -15.00 -1.24
N ARG A 18 5.75 -14.22 -1.43
CA ARG A 18 6.52 -14.16 -2.68
C ARG A 18 7.30 -15.44 -2.97
N SER A 19 7.80 -16.13 -1.94
CA SER A 19 8.52 -17.39 -2.12
C SER A 19 7.57 -18.56 -2.45
N LEU A 20 6.31 -18.49 -2.03
CA LEU A 20 5.31 -19.53 -2.28
C LEU A 20 4.81 -19.55 -3.74
N GLN A 21 4.62 -18.39 -4.36
CA GLN A 21 4.03 -18.31 -5.71
C GLN A 21 4.66 -17.20 -6.54
N LYS A 22 5.34 -17.60 -7.63
CA LYS A 22 5.81 -16.66 -8.65
C LYS A 22 4.61 -15.99 -9.32
N GLY A 23 4.70 -14.68 -9.52
CA GLY A 23 3.67 -13.87 -10.19
C GLY A 23 2.56 -13.31 -9.29
N LEU A 24 2.48 -13.72 -8.02
CA LEU A 24 1.53 -13.14 -7.08
C LEU A 24 1.83 -11.65 -6.83
N LYS A 25 0.81 -10.80 -6.97
CA LYS A 25 0.89 -9.39 -6.61
C LYS A 25 0.58 -9.23 -5.13
N ILE A 26 1.51 -8.63 -4.38
CA ILE A 26 1.41 -8.50 -2.93
C ILE A 26 1.13 -7.04 -2.60
N ALA A 27 0.11 -6.80 -1.79
CA ALA A 27 -0.25 -5.45 -1.36
C ALA A 27 -0.45 -5.40 0.16
N TRP A 28 -0.19 -4.24 0.75
CA TRP A 28 -0.51 -3.98 2.15
C TRP A 28 -1.33 -2.70 2.28
N TYR A 29 -2.38 -2.77 3.10
CA TYR A 29 -3.12 -1.59 3.56
C TYR A 29 -2.77 -1.30 5.02
N SER A 30 -2.27 -0.10 5.26
CA SER A 30 -1.98 0.43 6.59
C SER A 30 -2.79 1.69 6.87
N GLY A 31 -3.28 1.83 8.10
CA GLY A 31 -3.91 3.08 8.55
C GLY A 31 -2.89 4.21 8.77
N ARG A 32 -1.58 3.91 8.74
CA ARG A 32 -0.51 4.90 8.93
C ARG A 32 -0.42 5.84 7.75
N GLU A 33 -0.08 7.10 8.01
CA GLU A 33 0.21 8.09 6.96
C GLU A 33 1.57 7.87 6.31
N ILE A 34 2.55 7.39 7.10
CA ILE A 34 3.93 7.16 6.68
C ILE A 34 4.40 5.75 7.06
N LEU A 35 5.26 5.18 6.23
CA LEU A 35 5.92 3.92 6.53
C LEU A 35 7.05 4.12 7.56
N PRO A 36 7.41 3.07 8.33
CA PRO A 36 8.62 3.08 9.13
C PRO A 36 9.87 3.34 8.28
N ALA A 37 10.90 3.92 8.90
CA ALA A 37 12.20 4.07 8.25
C ALA A 37 12.75 2.70 7.82
N ASN A 38 13.39 2.65 6.64
CA ASN A 38 13.98 1.43 6.07
C ASN A 38 12.99 0.25 5.86
N PHE A 39 11.68 0.54 5.74
CA PHE A 39 10.69 -0.49 5.46
C PHE A 39 11.01 -1.26 4.16
N PRO A 40 10.95 -2.60 4.15
CA PRO A 40 11.43 -3.41 3.02
C PRO A 40 10.43 -3.45 1.86
N LEU A 41 10.38 -2.35 1.09
CA LEU A 41 9.48 -2.15 -0.05
C LEU A 41 9.54 -3.26 -1.10
N LYS A 42 10.72 -3.88 -1.29
CA LYS A 42 10.95 -4.99 -2.25
C LYS A 42 9.98 -6.17 -2.09
N ASN A 43 9.37 -6.33 -0.91
CA ASN A 43 8.44 -7.41 -0.65
C ASN A 43 7.03 -7.12 -1.20
N PHE A 44 6.73 -5.89 -1.60
CA PHE A 44 5.41 -5.44 -2.02
C PHE A 44 5.39 -5.03 -3.49
N ASN A 45 4.21 -5.15 -4.08
CA ASN A 45 3.88 -4.56 -5.38
C ASN A 45 3.07 -3.27 -5.21
N TYR A 46 2.25 -3.21 -4.16
CA TYR A 46 1.43 -2.05 -3.85
C TYR A 46 1.38 -1.79 -2.34
N ILE A 47 1.25 -0.53 -1.95
CA ILE A 47 1.01 -0.13 -0.56
C ILE A 47 -0.08 0.92 -0.56
N LYS A 48 -1.08 0.76 0.30
CA LYS A 48 -2.11 1.75 0.58
C LYS A 48 -1.91 2.30 1.98
N LEU A 49 -1.85 3.61 2.12
CA LEU A 49 -1.67 4.35 3.38
C LEU A 49 -2.88 5.22 3.69
N GLY A 50 -3.02 5.58 4.96
CA GLY A 50 -4.09 6.44 5.48
C GLY A 50 -5.28 5.66 6.04
N GLU A 51 -5.69 6.00 7.25
CA GLU A 51 -6.92 5.49 7.85
C GLU A 51 -8.14 5.81 6.99
N TYR A 52 -9.19 5.02 7.11
CA TYR A 52 -10.45 5.35 6.45
C TYR A 52 -11.18 6.43 7.26
N ALA A 53 -11.32 7.62 6.66
CA ALA A 53 -12.15 8.70 7.19
C ALA A 53 -13.45 8.79 6.40
N GLU A 54 -14.58 8.46 7.03
CA GLU A 54 -15.90 8.41 6.37
C GLU A 54 -16.26 9.72 5.65
N ALA A 55 -15.97 10.86 6.29
CA ALA A 55 -16.21 12.19 5.72
C ALA A 55 -15.41 12.50 4.43
N LEU A 56 -14.30 11.80 4.19
CA LEU A 56 -13.42 11.97 3.03
C LEU A 56 -13.61 10.86 1.99
N GLY A 57 -14.28 9.77 2.36
CA GLY A 57 -14.54 8.63 1.50
C GLY A 57 -13.29 7.84 1.06
N GLY A 58 -13.50 6.90 0.13
CA GLY A 58 -12.47 5.99 -0.37
C GLY A 58 -11.60 6.58 -1.49
N LEU A 59 -10.75 5.73 -2.08
CA LEU A 59 -9.82 6.11 -3.17
C LEU A 59 -10.49 6.70 -4.41
N ASP A 60 -11.80 6.45 -4.59
CA ASP A 60 -12.61 7.00 -5.67
C ASP A 60 -12.97 8.47 -5.45
N LYS A 61 -12.80 9.00 -4.23
CA LYS A 61 -13.11 10.38 -3.89
C LYS A 61 -11.88 11.27 -4.04
N ALA A 62 -12.08 12.42 -4.69
CA ALA A 62 -11.01 13.39 -4.95
C ALA A 62 -10.42 14.00 -3.66
N ASN A 63 -11.17 13.99 -2.56
CA ASN A 63 -10.78 14.53 -1.26
C ASN A 63 -10.34 13.45 -0.26
N THR A 64 -10.13 12.21 -0.69
CA THR A 64 -9.68 11.14 0.21
C THR A 64 -8.35 11.47 0.88
N ASN A 65 -8.19 11.09 2.14
CA ASN A 65 -6.92 11.11 2.85
C ASN A 65 -6.04 9.89 2.53
N GLN A 66 -6.58 8.90 1.82
CA GLN A 66 -5.87 7.66 1.51
C GLN A 66 -4.93 7.83 0.32
N ARG A 67 -3.77 7.18 0.37
CA ARG A 67 -2.76 7.21 -0.69
C ARG A 67 -2.45 5.81 -1.17
N PHE A 68 -2.40 5.61 -2.48
CA PHE A 68 -2.11 4.30 -3.07
C PHE A 68 -0.82 4.39 -3.89
N TYR A 69 0.13 3.52 -3.58
CA TYR A 69 1.45 3.49 -4.17
C TYR A 69 1.70 2.19 -4.91
N ALA A 70 2.29 2.27 -6.10
CA ALA A 70 2.95 1.15 -6.77
C ALA A 70 4.42 1.14 -6.37
N ILE A 71 4.95 -0.05 -6.11
CA ILE A 71 6.40 -0.25 -5.89
C ILE A 71 7.04 -0.63 -7.21
N ASP A 72 8.04 0.13 -7.63
CA ASP A 72 8.78 -0.14 -8.87
C ASP A 72 9.96 -1.11 -8.66
N GLU A 73 10.67 -1.42 -9.75
CA GLU A 73 11.76 -2.39 -9.76
C GLU A 73 12.98 -1.96 -8.92
N ILE A 74 13.15 -0.64 -8.72
CA ILE A 74 14.23 -0.06 -7.90
C ILE A 74 13.76 0.23 -6.48
N CYS A 75 12.62 -0.32 -6.07
CA CYS A 75 12.04 -0.21 -4.72
C CYS A 75 11.67 1.22 -4.31
N THR A 76 11.19 2.03 -5.25
CA THR A 76 10.60 3.35 -4.96
C THR A 76 9.07 3.29 -4.95
N MET A 77 8.46 4.24 -4.24
CA MET A 77 7.00 4.38 -4.15
C MET A 77 6.52 5.40 -5.18
N LYS A 78 5.78 4.94 -6.19
CA LYS A 78 5.09 5.81 -7.15
C LYS A 78 3.63 5.95 -6.75
N GLU A 79 3.20 7.16 -6.41
CA GLU A 79 1.78 7.41 -6.11
C GLU A 79 0.92 7.25 -7.37
N ILE A 80 -0.16 6.48 -7.23
CA ILE A 80 -1.14 6.18 -8.28
C ILE A 80 -2.59 6.36 -7.79
N THR A 81 -2.80 7.07 -6.68
CA THR A 81 -4.13 7.35 -6.08
C THR A 81 -5.13 7.86 -7.12
N ASN A 82 -4.70 8.74 -8.03
CA ASN A 82 -5.59 9.34 -9.02
C ASN A 82 -6.20 8.34 -10.01
N ARG A 83 -5.60 7.16 -10.21
CA ARG A 83 -6.14 6.10 -11.08
C ARG A 83 -7.48 5.54 -10.61
N PHE A 84 -7.85 5.79 -9.35
CA PHE A 84 -9.11 5.34 -8.77
C PHE A 84 -10.23 6.37 -8.88
N SER A 85 -9.90 7.62 -9.25
CA SER A 85 -10.83 8.76 -9.24
C SER A 85 -11.86 8.76 -10.37
N GLY A 86 -11.92 7.71 -11.19
CA GLY A 86 -12.92 7.54 -12.26
C GLY A 86 -12.78 8.53 -13.43
N ARG A 87 -11.70 9.33 -13.49
CA ARG A 87 -11.46 10.31 -14.58
C ARG A 87 -10.71 9.74 -15.78
N ASP A 88 -10.35 8.46 -15.74
CA ASP A 88 -9.53 7.79 -16.76
C ASP A 88 -10.36 6.88 -17.71
N PHE A 89 -11.68 7.09 -17.81
CA PHE A 89 -12.57 6.44 -18.80
C PHE A 89 -13.53 7.44 -19.43
#